data_AF-A0A3C1RC37-F1
#
_entry.id   AF-A0A3C1RC37-F1
#
_cell.length_a   1.000
_cell.length_b   1.000
_cell.length_c   1.000
_cell.angle_alpha   90.00
_cell.angle_beta   90.00
_cell.angle_gamma   90.00
#
_symmetry.space_group_name_H-M   'P 1'
#
loop_
_entity.id
_entity.type
_entity.pdbx_description
1 polymer ?
#
loop_
_entity_poly.entity_id
_entity_poly.type
_entity_poly.pdbx_seq_one_letter_code
_entity_poly.pdbx_strand_id
1 'polypeptide(L)'
;KVFGITFSPVAFPLLFKLSADSLTNKILDRSFISRKELLLEFCQNVFDNEYKPNNVNALLSELAFAKDSKYENIISLITKNSTDEIDTADISYHKVFMSQRNFERKFKYYSGFSPKTFANLIRIKKSFHAVSFDQLSLSDTTFQQSYFDQAHFSNEFKKHTGFQPKIFAKNIKDDNPIWSNFVDFFQFLSICPPVLCRNKISSKI
;
A
#
# COMPACT_ATOMS: atom_id res chain seq x y z
N LYS A 1 21.22 9.82 8.27
CA LYS A 1 20.42 8.56 8.30
C LYS A 1 18.93 8.92 8.25
N VAL A 2 18.11 7.99 7.81
CA VAL A 2 17.06 8.26 6.85
C VAL A 2 16.19 6.98 6.92
N PHE A 3 15.02 7.03 7.57
CA PHE A 3 14.24 5.84 7.95
C PHE A 3 12.77 6.01 7.55
N GLY A 4 12.20 5.00 6.89
CA GLY A 4 10.80 4.97 6.47
C GLY A 4 9.98 4.02 7.33
N ILE A 5 8.82 4.48 7.79
CA ILE A 5 7.82 3.64 8.48
C ILE A 5 6.65 3.43 7.51
N THR A 6 6.31 2.18 7.26
CA THR A 6 5.13 1.82 6.48
C THR A 6 4.06 1.28 7.42
N PHE A 7 2.87 1.86 7.39
CA PHE A 7 1.74 1.35 8.15
C PHE A 7 0.93 0.37 7.30
N SER A 8 0.20 -0.53 7.94
CA SER A 8 -0.94 -1.16 7.26
C SER A 8 -2.04 -0.11 7.05
N PRO A 9 -2.91 -0.26 6.03
CA PRO A 9 -3.96 0.71 5.78
C PRO A 9 -4.83 0.99 7.02
N VAL A 10 -5.08 -0.03 7.87
CA VAL A 10 -5.88 0.13 9.09
C VAL A 10 -5.12 0.84 10.20
N ALA A 11 -3.81 0.59 10.32
CA ALA A 11 -3.01 1.06 11.46
C ALA A 11 -2.95 2.59 11.53
N PHE A 12 -2.85 3.28 10.39
CA PHE A 12 -2.70 4.73 10.40
C PHE A 12 -3.95 5.45 10.98
N PRO A 13 -5.18 5.21 10.49
CA PRO A 13 -6.35 5.89 11.04
C PRO A 13 -6.65 5.56 12.49
N LEU A 14 -6.25 4.37 12.95
CA LEU A 14 -6.34 3.98 14.36
C LEU A 14 -5.37 4.76 15.25
N LEU A 15 -4.10 4.87 14.86
CA LEU A 15 -3.07 5.60 15.59
C LEU A 15 -3.37 7.09 15.70
N PHE A 16 -3.64 7.69 14.54
CA PHE A 16 -3.70 9.14 14.44
C PHE A 16 -5.11 9.67 14.70
N LYS A 17 -6.14 8.79 14.67
CA LYS A 17 -7.56 9.15 14.68
C LYS A 17 -7.90 10.10 13.53
N LEU A 18 -7.29 9.85 12.37
CA LEU A 18 -7.42 10.66 11.16
C LEU A 18 -7.76 9.76 9.97
N SER A 19 -8.67 10.21 9.13
CA SER A 19 -8.98 9.52 7.87
C SER A 19 -7.74 9.41 7.00
N ALA A 20 -7.43 8.20 6.50
CA ALA A 20 -6.40 8.02 5.49
C ALA A 20 -6.72 8.81 4.21
N ASP A 21 -8.01 8.96 3.88
CA ASP A 21 -8.48 9.72 2.71
C ASP A 21 -8.03 11.18 2.72
N SER A 22 -7.92 11.78 3.92
CA SER A 22 -7.51 13.18 4.03
C SER A 22 -6.00 13.36 3.77
N LEU A 23 -5.24 12.27 3.71
CA LEU A 23 -3.77 12.25 3.60
C LEU A 23 -3.29 11.59 2.31
N THR A 24 -4.14 10.82 1.65
CA THR A 24 -3.86 10.26 0.33
C THR A 24 -3.35 11.35 -0.62
N ASN A 25 -2.25 11.05 -1.30
CA ASN A 25 -1.55 11.94 -2.23
C ASN A 25 -1.05 13.26 -1.62
N LYS A 26 -0.76 13.30 -0.31
CA LYS A 26 -0.18 14.48 0.36
C LYS A 26 1.18 14.14 0.98
N ILE A 27 2.10 15.09 0.90
CA ILE A 27 3.34 15.07 1.70
C ILE A 27 3.04 15.84 2.98
N LEU A 28 3.25 15.19 4.12
CA LEU A 28 3.01 15.77 5.44
C LEU A 28 4.34 16.27 6.02
N ASP A 29 4.33 17.48 6.56
CA ASP A 29 5.48 17.99 7.31
C ASP A 29 5.46 17.52 8.77
N ARG A 30 6.55 17.78 9.49
CA ARG A 30 6.72 17.38 10.90
C ARG A 30 5.65 18.00 11.83
N SER A 31 5.13 19.19 11.53
CA SER A 31 4.14 19.87 12.37
C SER A 31 2.83 19.08 12.46
N PHE A 32 2.48 18.33 11.41
CA PHE A 32 1.31 17.46 11.40
C PHE A 32 1.43 16.33 12.43
N ILE A 33 2.63 15.76 12.55
CA ILE A 33 2.95 14.67 13.47
C ILE A 33 3.14 15.20 14.91
N SER A 34 3.52 16.47 15.05
CA SER A 34 3.94 17.05 16.33
C SER A 34 2.84 17.12 17.40
N ARG A 35 1.59 16.83 17.05
CA ARG A 35 0.46 16.72 17.99
C ARG A 35 0.34 15.34 18.64
N LYS A 36 1.29 14.43 18.41
CA LYS A 36 1.32 13.07 18.94
C LYS A 36 2.70 12.77 19.51
N GLU A 37 2.91 13.13 20.78
CA GLU A 37 4.17 12.98 21.52
C GLU A 37 4.78 11.59 21.38
N LEU A 38 3.96 10.54 21.45
CA LEU A 38 4.39 9.14 21.34
C LEU A 38 4.98 8.78 19.96
N LEU A 39 4.46 9.36 18.86
CA LEU A 39 5.04 9.10 17.53
C LEU A 39 6.34 9.86 17.34
N LEU A 40 6.43 11.08 17.87
CA LEU A 40 7.68 11.84 17.88
C LEU A 40 8.76 11.12 18.69
N GLU A 41 8.40 10.64 19.88
CA GLU A 41 9.29 9.87 20.75
C GLU A 41 9.72 8.56 20.07
N PHE A 42 8.79 7.85 19.41
CA PHE A 42 9.13 6.67 18.61
C PHE A 42 10.10 7.01 17.48
N CYS A 43 9.80 8.03 16.68
CA CYS A 43 10.66 8.46 15.59
C CYS A 43 12.05 8.85 16.13
N GLN A 44 12.13 9.67 17.18
CA GLN A 44 13.38 10.10 17.80
C GLN A 44 14.18 8.90 18.32
N ASN A 45 13.55 7.99 19.08
CA ASN A 45 14.22 6.79 19.58
C ASN A 45 14.77 5.89 18.46
N VAL A 46 14.07 5.78 17.33
CA VAL A 46 14.57 5.03 16.16
C VAL A 46 15.70 5.77 15.45
N PHE A 47 15.63 7.10 15.36
CA PHE A 47 16.69 7.93 14.75
C PHE A 47 17.98 7.92 15.57
N ASP A 48 17.86 8.00 16.90
CA ASP A 48 19.00 8.24 17.81
C ASP A 48 19.73 6.95 18.22
N ASN A 49 19.05 5.80 18.36
CA ASN A 49 19.62 4.62 19.05
C ASN A 49 20.14 3.48 18.14
N GLU A 50 20.22 3.69 16.83
CA GLU A 50 20.23 2.60 15.84
C GLU A 50 18.99 1.69 16.01
N TYR A 51 18.49 1.14 14.90
CA TYR A 51 17.26 0.33 14.94
C TYR A 51 17.41 -0.85 15.93
N LYS A 52 16.71 -0.79 17.08
CA LYS A 52 16.60 -1.88 18.05
C LYS A 52 15.14 -2.41 18.03
N PRO A 53 14.90 -3.69 17.70
CA PRO A 53 13.56 -4.27 17.60
C PRO A 53 12.66 -4.03 18.83
N ASN A 54 13.25 -3.89 20.02
CA ASN A 54 12.51 -3.71 21.27
C ASN A 54 11.78 -2.36 21.40
N ASN A 55 12.26 -1.30 20.73
CA ASN A 55 11.61 0.03 20.75
C ASN A 55 10.32 0.06 19.91
N VAL A 56 10.21 -0.86 18.95
CA VAL A 56 9.02 -1.05 18.11
C VAL A 56 7.90 -1.72 18.89
N ASN A 57 8.22 -2.64 19.80
CA ASN A 57 7.24 -3.39 20.57
C ASN A 57 6.40 -2.48 21.51
N ALA A 58 6.95 -1.37 22.01
CA ALA A 58 6.20 -0.42 22.81
C ALA A 58 5.11 0.30 21.99
N LEU A 59 5.45 0.83 20.81
CA LEU A 59 4.47 1.41 19.88
C LEU A 59 3.46 0.36 19.40
N LEU A 60 3.92 -0.87 19.11
CA LEU A 60 3.06 -1.98 18.73
C LEU A 60 2.09 -2.40 19.84
N SER A 61 2.49 -2.27 21.12
CA SER A 61 1.61 -2.59 22.26
C SER A 61 0.46 -1.58 22.42
N GLU A 62 0.70 -0.31 22.12
CA GLU A 62 -0.34 0.73 22.09
C GLU A 62 -1.26 0.59 20.87
N LEU A 63 -0.68 0.19 19.73
CA LEU A 63 -1.39 -0.21 18.50
C LEU A 63 -2.28 -1.44 18.67
N ALA A 64 -1.82 -2.44 19.44
CA ALA A 64 -2.51 -3.71 19.63
C ALA A 64 -3.88 -3.53 20.31
N PHE A 65 -4.07 -2.44 21.06
CA PHE A 65 -5.34 -2.10 21.71
C PHE A 65 -6.40 -1.55 20.76
N ALA A 66 -6.03 -1.11 19.55
CA ALA A 66 -6.93 -0.48 18.59
C ALA A 66 -7.46 -1.44 17.51
N LYS A 67 -7.37 -2.76 17.69
CA LYS A 67 -7.79 -3.74 16.67
C LYS A 67 -9.29 -3.70 16.41
N ASP A 68 -9.68 -3.07 15.31
CA ASP A 68 -10.99 -3.27 14.70
C ASP A 68 -10.92 -4.49 13.76
N SER A 69 -11.02 -5.68 14.35
CA SER A 69 -10.85 -6.98 13.68
C SER A 69 -11.73 -7.14 12.43
N LYS A 70 -12.88 -6.44 12.41
CA LYS A 70 -13.79 -6.44 11.26
C LYS A 70 -13.18 -5.77 10.03
N TYR A 71 -12.42 -4.67 10.17
CA TYR A 71 -11.85 -3.97 9.00
C TYR A 71 -10.52 -4.55 8.54
N GLU A 72 -9.72 -5.11 9.45
CA GLU A 72 -8.55 -5.90 9.03
C GLU A 72 -8.98 -7.08 8.14
N ASN A 73 -10.06 -7.77 8.52
CA ASN A 73 -10.65 -8.81 7.70
C ASN A 73 -11.11 -8.29 6.33
N ILE A 74 -11.73 -7.11 6.26
CA ILE A 74 -12.15 -6.49 5.00
C ILE A 74 -10.98 -6.20 4.07
N ILE A 75 -9.93 -5.55 4.58
CA ILE A 75 -8.77 -5.19 3.78
C ILE A 75 -8.05 -6.45 3.31
N SER A 76 -7.95 -7.47 4.16
CA SER A 76 -7.38 -8.75 3.76
C SER A 76 -8.20 -9.47 2.68
N LEU A 77 -9.54 -9.42 2.75
CA LEU A 77 -10.42 -9.99 1.72
C LEU A 77 -10.20 -9.32 0.36
N ILE A 78 -10.17 -7.98 0.33
CA ILE A 78 -9.90 -7.23 -0.90
C ILE A 78 -8.47 -7.48 -1.40
N THR A 79 -7.50 -7.62 -0.50
CA THR A 79 -6.11 -7.91 -0.87
C THR A 79 -5.99 -9.28 -1.54
N LYS A 80 -6.67 -10.30 -1.00
CA LYS A 80 -6.67 -11.66 -1.54
C LYS A 80 -7.38 -11.74 -2.89
N ASN A 81 -8.56 -11.13 -3.03
CA ASN A 81 -9.43 -11.24 -4.21
C ASN A 81 -9.10 -10.25 -5.35
N SER A 82 -8.02 -9.47 -5.24
CA SER A 82 -7.65 -8.41 -6.19
C SER A 82 -7.34 -8.86 -7.64
N THR A 83 -7.24 -10.16 -7.89
CA THR A 83 -7.14 -10.73 -9.25
C THR A 83 -8.50 -10.82 -9.93
N ASP A 84 -9.59 -10.80 -9.18
CA ASP A 84 -10.95 -10.86 -9.71
C ASP A 84 -11.58 -9.46 -9.69
N GLU A 85 -12.58 -9.24 -10.55
CA GLU A 85 -13.35 -8.00 -10.50
C GLU A 85 -14.06 -7.89 -9.16
N ILE A 86 -13.77 -6.81 -8.41
CA ILE A 86 -14.35 -6.64 -7.08
C ILE A 86 -15.81 -6.22 -7.20
N ASP A 87 -16.71 -7.12 -6.83
CA ASP A 87 -18.10 -6.80 -6.55
C ASP A 87 -18.23 -6.20 -5.14
N THR A 88 -18.27 -4.87 -5.09
CA THR A 88 -18.44 -4.15 -3.83
C THR A 88 -19.80 -4.39 -3.19
N ALA A 89 -20.84 -4.71 -3.98
CA ALA A 89 -22.16 -5.00 -3.46
C ALA A 89 -22.17 -6.36 -2.76
N ASP A 90 -21.61 -7.41 -3.39
CA ASP A 90 -21.45 -8.74 -2.79
C ASP A 90 -20.67 -8.67 -1.48
N ILE A 91 -19.51 -8.02 -1.49
CA ILE A 91 -18.69 -7.86 -0.28
C ILE A 91 -19.47 -7.11 0.80
N SER A 92 -20.15 -6.01 0.43
CA SER A 92 -20.90 -5.19 1.38
C SER A 92 -22.00 -5.99 2.09
N TYR A 93 -22.75 -6.81 1.33
CA TYR A 93 -23.91 -7.52 1.82
C TYR A 93 -23.53 -8.84 2.50
N HIS A 94 -22.71 -9.67 1.85
CA HIS A 94 -22.43 -11.04 2.30
C HIS A 94 -21.23 -11.18 3.22
N LYS A 95 -20.26 -10.24 3.19
CA LYS A 95 -19.02 -10.37 3.97
C LYS A 95 -18.97 -9.43 5.17
N VAL A 96 -19.52 -8.24 5.04
CA VAL A 96 -19.38 -7.18 6.07
C VAL A 96 -20.70 -6.77 6.70
N PHE A 97 -21.83 -7.19 6.13
CA PHE A 97 -23.19 -6.87 6.59
C PHE A 97 -23.38 -5.36 6.79
N MET A 98 -23.05 -4.57 5.76
CA MET A 98 -23.25 -3.13 5.71
C MET A 98 -23.89 -2.74 4.39
N SER A 99 -24.60 -1.61 4.37
CA SER A 99 -24.96 -1.00 3.09
C SER A 99 -23.68 -0.65 2.31
N GLN A 100 -23.74 -0.77 0.98
CA GLN A 100 -22.61 -0.47 0.09
C GLN A 100 -22.01 0.92 0.36
N ARG A 101 -22.86 1.95 0.52
CA ARG A 101 -22.41 3.32 0.84
C ARG A 101 -21.63 3.39 2.16
N ASN A 102 -22.09 2.69 3.20
CA ASN A 102 -21.40 2.68 4.50
C ASN A 102 -20.07 1.95 4.41
N PHE A 103 -20.05 0.83 3.69
CA PHE A 103 -18.85 0.06 3.41
C PHE A 103 -17.81 0.91 2.67
N GLU A 104 -18.16 1.51 1.54
CA GLU A 104 -17.26 2.34 0.74
C GLU A 104 -16.70 3.53 1.52
N ARG A 105 -17.56 4.23 2.29
CA ARG A 105 -17.13 5.36 3.12
C ARG A 105 -16.11 4.93 4.17
N LYS A 106 -16.38 3.83 4.88
CA LYS A 106 -15.47 3.30 5.90
C LYS A 106 -14.19 2.74 5.30
N PHE A 107 -14.29 2.05 4.16
CA PHE A 107 -13.13 1.56 3.44
C PHE A 107 -12.22 2.70 3.00
N LYS A 108 -12.79 3.79 2.48
CA LYS A 108 -12.05 5.00 2.12
C LYS A 108 -11.44 5.70 3.32
N TYR A 109 -12.16 5.75 4.44
CA TYR A 109 -11.64 6.29 5.70
C TYR A 109 -10.38 5.53 6.17
N TYR A 110 -10.40 4.20 6.08
CA TYR A 110 -9.26 3.38 6.50
C TYR A 110 -8.14 3.32 5.46
N SER A 111 -8.45 2.99 4.21
CA SER A 111 -7.44 2.76 3.17
C SER A 111 -6.97 4.02 2.45
N GLY A 112 -7.75 5.09 2.51
CA GLY A 112 -7.52 6.30 1.73
C GLY A 112 -7.98 6.22 0.27
N PHE A 113 -8.55 5.09 -0.16
CA PHE A 113 -9.00 4.85 -1.52
C PHE A 113 -10.39 4.20 -1.55
N SER A 114 -11.09 4.28 -2.68
CA SER A 114 -12.30 3.45 -2.86
C SER A 114 -11.90 1.96 -2.95
N PRO A 115 -12.79 1.01 -2.63
CA PRO A 115 -12.51 -0.42 -2.80
C PRO A 115 -12.02 -0.77 -4.21
N LYS A 116 -12.66 -0.23 -5.24
CA LYS A 116 -12.29 -0.45 -6.65
C LYS A 116 -10.92 0.12 -6.98
N THR A 117 -10.62 1.34 -6.54
CA THR A 117 -9.29 1.94 -6.73
C THR A 117 -8.21 1.11 -6.03
N PHE A 118 -8.47 0.67 -4.80
CA PHE A 118 -7.54 -0.13 -4.04
C PHE A 118 -7.31 -1.51 -4.69
N ALA A 119 -8.36 -2.15 -5.21
CA ALA A 119 -8.26 -3.37 -6.01
C ALA A 119 -7.31 -3.21 -7.18
N ASN A 120 -7.51 -2.14 -7.98
CA ASN A 120 -6.68 -1.85 -9.13
C ASN A 120 -5.22 -1.61 -8.73
N LEU A 121 -4.98 -0.94 -7.59
CA LEU A 121 -3.64 -0.74 -7.04
C LEU A 121 -2.96 -2.07 -6.65
N ILE A 122 -3.71 -3.02 -6.10
CA ILE A 122 -3.16 -4.34 -5.78
C ILE A 122 -2.93 -5.15 -7.07
N ARG A 123 -3.86 -5.11 -8.03
CA ARG A 123 -3.71 -5.76 -9.33
C ARG A 123 -2.44 -5.28 -10.02
N ILE A 124 -2.25 -3.95 -10.13
CA ILE A 124 -1.05 -3.43 -10.78
C ILE A 124 0.23 -3.78 -10.01
N LYS A 125 0.19 -3.83 -8.68
CA LYS A 125 1.31 -4.31 -7.87
C LYS A 125 1.64 -5.78 -8.18
N LYS A 126 0.63 -6.65 -8.28
CA LYS A 126 0.82 -8.05 -8.67
C LYS A 126 1.38 -8.16 -10.09
N SER A 127 0.88 -7.37 -11.04
CA SER A 127 1.42 -7.34 -12.41
C SER A 127 2.85 -6.84 -12.45
N PHE A 128 3.17 -5.83 -11.65
CA PHE A 128 4.54 -5.36 -11.47
C PHE A 128 5.44 -6.48 -10.95
N HIS A 129 5.00 -7.22 -9.94
CA HIS A 129 5.74 -8.35 -9.40
C HIS A 129 5.94 -9.45 -10.46
N ALA A 130 4.87 -9.83 -11.15
CA ALA A 130 4.86 -10.83 -12.22
C ALA A 130 5.87 -10.52 -13.32
N VAL A 131 5.96 -9.26 -13.74
CA VAL A 131 6.90 -8.82 -14.78
C VAL A 131 8.33 -8.71 -14.24
N SER A 132 8.50 -8.26 -12.99
CA SER A 132 9.83 -7.95 -12.43
C SER A 132 10.55 -9.19 -11.90
N PHE A 133 9.86 -10.00 -11.11
CA PHE A 133 10.46 -11.08 -10.33
C PHE A 133 10.15 -12.45 -10.94
N ASP A 134 8.89 -12.66 -11.31
CA ASP A 134 8.45 -13.93 -11.89
C ASP A 134 8.80 -13.99 -13.40
N GLN A 135 9.23 -12.86 -13.98
CA GLN A 135 9.60 -12.68 -15.39
C GLN A 135 8.56 -13.23 -16.38
N LEU A 136 7.29 -13.20 -16.00
CA LEU A 136 6.20 -13.68 -16.84
C LEU A 136 6.11 -12.89 -18.13
N SER A 137 5.64 -13.56 -19.19
CA SER A 137 5.33 -12.85 -20.42
C SER A 137 4.21 -11.85 -20.17
N LEU A 138 4.15 -10.79 -20.99
CA LEU A 138 3.08 -9.81 -20.86
C LEU A 138 1.71 -10.43 -21.12
N SER A 139 1.64 -11.46 -21.97
CA SER A 139 0.44 -12.21 -22.26
C SER A 139 -0.03 -13.01 -21.04
N ASP A 140 0.90 -13.73 -20.39
CA ASP A 140 0.60 -14.49 -19.17
C ASP A 140 0.19 -13.56 -18.03
N THR A 141 0.90 -12.44 -17.87
CA THR A 141 0.55 -11.41 -16.88
C THR A 141 -0.85 -10.83 -17.13
N THR A 142 -1.18 -10.57 -18.39
CA THR A 142 -2.52 -10.07 -18.79
C THR A 142 -3.60 -11.07 -18.34
N PHE A 143 -3.41 -12.35 -18.68
CA PHE A 143 -4.35 -13.41 -18.35
C PHE A 143 -4.47 -13.63 -16.84
N GLN A 144 -3.35 -13.81 -16.13
CA GLN A 144 -3.34 -14.13 -14.70
C GLN A 144 -3.88 -13.01 -13.81
N GLN A 145 -3.77 -11.76 -14.25
CA GLN A 145 -4.22 -10.60 -13.50
C GLN A 145 -5.58 -10.09 -14.00
N SER A 146 -6.29 -10.89 -14.80
CA SER A 146 -7.64 -10.61 -15.31
C SER A 146 -7.77 -9.26 -16.01
N TYR A 147 -6.78 -8.90 -16.81
CA TYR A 147 -6.91 -7.79 -17.75
C TYR A 147 -7.69 -8.26 -18.97
N PHE A 148 -8.59 -7.41 -19.46
CA PHE A 148 -9.37 -7.69 -20.67
C PHE A 148 -8.50 -8.11 -21.87
N ASP A 149 -7.42 -7.35 -22.11
CA ASP A 149 -6.41 -7.67 -23.12
C ASP A 149 -5.04 -7.03 -22.76
N GLN A 150 -4.03 -7.33 -23.56
CA GLN A 150 -2.68 -6.83 -23.35
C GLN A 150 -2.57 -5.30 -23.50
N ALA A 151 -3.46 -4.67 -24.26
CA ALA A 151 -3.48 -3.22 -24.44
C ALA A 151 -4.03 -2.53 -23.17
N HIS A 152 -5.10 -3.06 -22.60
CA HIS A 152 -5.66 -2.64 -21.31
C HIS A 152 -4.61 -2.77 -20.21
N PHE A 153 -3.92 -3.91 -20.12
CA PHE A 153 -2.78 -4.10 -19.22
C PHE A 153 -1.69 -3.04 -19.45
N SER A 154 -1.24 -2.86 -20.70
CA SER A 154 -0.15 -1.94 -21.01
C SER A 154 -0.49 -0.48 -20.68
N ASN A 155 -1.74 -0.07 -20.90
CA ASN A 155 -2.23 1.26 -20.59
C ASN A 155 -2.32 1.48 -19.08
N GLU A 156 -2.87 0.55 -18.31
CA GLU A 156 -2.88 0.65 -16.84
C GLU A 156 -1.47 0.62 -16.27
N PHE A 157 -0.60 -0.26 -16.75
CA PHE A 157 0.77 -0.36 -16.28
C PHE A 157 1.54 0.94 -16.50
N LYS A 158 1.44 1.53 -17.68
CA LYS A 158 2.04 2.83 -17.98
C LYS A 158 1.45 3.96 -17.15
N LYS A 159 0.12 3.97 -16.94
CA LYS A 159 -0.54 4.98 -16.12
C LYS A 159 -0.01 5.01 -14.68
N HIS A 160 0.26 3.84 -14.10
CA HIS A 160 0.67 3.72 -12.70
C HIS A 160 2.19 3.74 -12.49
N THR A 161 2.97 3.20 -13.42
CA THR A 161 4.43 3.11 -13.30
C THR A 161 5.16 4.22 -14.06
N GLY A 162 4.51 4.86 -15.03
CA GLY A 162 5.12 5.79 -15.99
C GLY A 162 5.75 5.11 -17.20
N PHE A 163 5.88 3.78 -17.21
CA PHE A 163 6.66 3.05 -18.21
C PHE A 163 5.82 2.03 -18.96
N GLN A 164 6.17 1.77 -20.23
CA GLN A 164 5.56 0.65 -20.94
C GLN A 164 6.08 -0.68 -20.38
N PRO A 165 5.22 -1.70 -20.19
CA PRO A 165 5.63 -2.96 -19.58
C PRO A 165 6.72 -3.68 -20.38
N LYS A 166 6.74 -3.57 -21.72
CA LYS A 166 7.80 -4.15 -22.56
C LYS A 166 9.17 -3.55 -22.27
N ILE A 167 9.24 -2.22 -22.19
CA ILE A 167 10.48 -1.48 -21.91
C ILE A 167 10.95 -1.82 -20.49
N PHE A 168 10.02 -1.80 -19.56
CA PHE A 168 10.26 -2.14 -18.17
C PHE A 168 10.82 -3.57 -18.00
N ALA A 169 10.17 -4.57 -18.59
CA ALA A 169 10.59 -5.98 -18.53
C ALA A 169 12.00 -6.19 -19.11
N LYS A 170 12.33 -5.49 -20.21
CA LYS A 170 13.67 -5.55 -20.81
C LYS A 170 14.72 -5.00 -19.85
N ASN A 171 14.48 -3.81 -19.28
CA ASN A 171 15.46 -3.16 -18.41
C ASN A 171 15.70 -3.89 -17.09
N ILE A 172 14.72 -4.65 -16.59
CA ILE A 172 14.91 -5.52 -15.44
C ILE A 172 15.80 -6.72 -15.78
N LYS A 173 15.64 -7.32 -16.96
CA LYS A 173 16.51 -8.43 -17.41
C LYS A 173 17.96 -7.99 -17.61
N ASP A 174 18.16 -6.72 -17.97
CA ASP A 174 19.48 -6.14 -18.21
C ASP A 174 20.18 -5.66 -16.90
N ASP A 175 19.67 -6.02 -15.71
CA ASP A 175 20.20 -5.66 -14.38
C ASP A 175 20.52 -4.16 -14.19
N ASN A 176 19.72 -3.29 -14.83
CA ASN A 176 20.00 -1.86 -14.80
C ASN A 176 19.69 -1.27 -13.39
N PRO A 177 20.67 -0.65 -12.71
CA PRO A 177 20.57 -0.26 -11.29
C PRO A 177 19.53 0.85 -11.02
N ILE A 178 19.13 1.62 -12.03
CA ILE A 178 18.04 2.60 -11.92
C ILE A 178 16.71 1.87 -11.67
N TRP A 179 16.52 0.71 -12.30
CA TRP A 179 15.29 -0.07 -12.22
C TRP A 179 15.21 -0.90 -10.95
N SER A 180 16.34 -1.40 -10.45
CA SER A 180 16.42 -2.01 -9.12
C SER A 180 15.96 -1.04 -8.02
N ASN A 181 16.44 0.22 -8.05
CA ASN A 181 16.00 1.26 -7.12
C ASN A 181 14.51 1.66 -7.27
N PHE A 182 13.98 1.55 -8.49
CA PHE A 182 12.56 1.79 -8.77
C PHE A 182 11.67 0.64 -8.26
N VAL A 183 12.11 -0.61 -8.43
CA VAL A 183 11.45 -1.81 -7.89
C VAL A 183 11.33 -1.72 -6.38
N ASP A 184 12.41 -1.35 -5.69
CA ASP A 184 12.38 -1.10 -4.26
C ASP A 184 11.38 0.00 -3.91
N PHE A 185 11.42 1.14 -4.62
CA PHE A 185 10.51 2.26 -4.37
C PHE A 185 9.02 1.90 -4.62
N PHE A 186 8.73 1.14 -5.67
CA PHE A 186 7.37 0.77 -6.05
C PHE A 186 6.78 -0.28 -5.09
N GLN A 187 7.60 -1.22 -4.58
CA GLN A 187 7.18 -2.13 -3.50
C GLN A 187 6.74 -1.38 -2.23
N PHE A 188 7.38 -0.24 -1.94
CA PHE A 188 7.11 0.59 -0.76
C PHE A 188 5.83 1.44 -0.88
N LEU A 189 5.47 1.90 -2.07
CA LEU A 189 4.34 2.83 -2.27
C LEU A 189 2.95 2.17 -2.33
N SER A 190 2.85 0.89 -2.69
CA SER A 190 1.57 0.31 -3.11
C SER A 190 0.61 -0.13 -1.99
N ILE A 191 0.92 0.08 -0.70
CA ILE A 191 0.04 -0.41 0.41
C ILE A 191 -0.46 0.68 1.36
N CYS A 192 0.09 1.90 1.38
CA CYS A 192 -0.40 2.91 2.31
C CYS A 192 -0.42 4.29 1.65
N PRO A 193 -1.31 5.22 2.07
CA PRO A 193 -1.14 6.63 1.77
C PRO A 193 0.31 6.98 2.12
N PRO A 194 1.12 7.43 1.16
CA PRO A 194 2.51 7.70 1.43
C PRO A 194 2.59 8.86 2.41
N VAL A 195 2.71 8.56 3.70
CA VAL A 195 3.31 9.50 4.65
C VAL A 195 4.81 9.46 4.35
N LEU A 196 5.18 10.07 3.22
CA LEU A 196 6.57 10.29 2.84
C LEU A 196 7.15 11.31 3.82
N CYS A 197 7.57 10.85 4.99
CA CYS A 197 8.58 11.56 5.75
C CYS A 197 9.87 11.46 4.93
N ARG A 198 10.31 12.59 4.37
CA ARG A 198 11.52 12.68 3.58
C ARG A 198 12.68 12.11 4.40
N ASN A 199 13.12 10.92 3.99
CA ASN A 199 14.48 10.43 3.87
C ASN A 199 14.47 8.89 3.93
N LYS A 200 14.82 8.23 2.80
CA LYS A 200 14.83 6.79 2.41
C LYS A 200 15.99 5.80 2.85
N ILE A 201 15.76 4.84 3.76
CA ILE A 201 16.38 3.48 3.88
C ILE A 201 15.31 2.53 4.49
N SER A 202 15.22 1.29 3.97
CA SER A 202 14.16 0.29 4.19
C SER A 202 14.38 -0.63 5.40
N SER A 203 13.40 -0.73 6.30
CA SER A 203 13.14 -1.93 7.12
C SER A 203 11.64 -2.07 7.40
N LYS A 204 11.13 -3.30 7.29
CA LYS A 204 9.70 -3.65 7.42
C LYS A 204 9.36 -3.85 8.91
N ILE A 205 8.32 -3.17 9.41
CA ILE A 205 7.65 -3.44 10.71
C ILE A 205 6.23 -3.89 10.41
#